data_AF-A0A3Q2Z1T0-F1
#
_entry.id   AF-A0A3Q2Z1T0-F1
#
_cell.length_a   1.000
_cell.length_b   1.000
_cell.length_c   1.000
_cell.angle_alpha   90.00
_cell.angle_beta   90.00
_cell.angle_gamma   90.00
#
_symmetry.space_group_name_H-M   'P 1'
#
loop_
_entity.id
_entity.type
_entity.pdbx_description
1 polymer ?
#
loop_
_entity_poly.entity_id
_entity_poly.type
_entity_poly.pdbx_seq_one_letter_code
_entity_poly.pdbx_strand_id
1 'polypeptide(L)'
;MSAGQLESLERTLETYIPKSELKEVKRLLFGKETAILDLPAGALEAARQGDFELKGFSFEAAEEQLRLPRRIRVGLIQHHIVLPTEAPVLEQINAMHNRVGQIVEAAAMCGVNIICQSFKMQNNWVYFRHPSFSHACCSCPPVLLSPSLSLAASVSHSLEHVLKRQHARNPCETKTKRIDASGLVSI
;
A
#
# COMPACT_ATOMS: atom_id res chain seq x y z
N MET A 1 -2.60 -21.29 -29.43
CA MET A 1 -3.74 -20.82 -28.62
C MET A 1 -3.19 -19.78 -27.65
N SER A 2 -3.30 -18.49 -27.97
CA SER A 2 -2.88 -17.42 -27.06
C SER A 2 -3.74 -17.53 -25.79
N ALA A 3 -3.13 -17.85 -24.66
CA ALA A 3 -3.77 -17.75 -23.37
C ALA A 3 -4.29 -16.31 -23.24
N GLY A 4 -5.62 -16.16 -23.14
CA GLY A 4 -6.24 -14.84 -22.98
C GLY A 4 -5.57 -14.08 -21.85
N GLN A 5 -5.33 -12.79 -22.04
CA GLN A 5 -4.72 -11.94 -21.02
C GLN A 5 -5.56 -12.02 -19.74
N LEU A 6 -5.03 -12.68 -18.72
CA LEU A 6 -5.60 -12.68 -17.38
C LEU A 6 -5.15 -11.41 -16.68
N GLU A 7 -6.09 -10.50 -16.45
CA GLU A 7 -5.81 -9.23 -15.77
C GLU A 7 -5.68 -9.41 -14.25
N SER A 8 -6.58 -10.19 -13.64
CA SER A 8 -6.56 -10.52 -12.21
C SER A 8 -7.22 -11.87 -11.99
N LEU A 9 -6.65 -12.64 -11.06
CA LEU A 9 -7.20 -13.92 -10.63
C LEU A 9 -8.59 -13.71 -10.00
N GLU A 10 -8.71 -12.72 -9.13
CA GLU A 10 -9.95 -12.39 -8.41
C GLU A 10 -11.09 -12.06 -9.37
N ARG A 11 -10.84 -11.21 -10.39
CA ARG A 11 -11.84 -10.86 -11.41
C ARG A 11 -12.29 -12.09 -12.20
N THR A 12 -11.35 -12.97 -12.52
CA THR A 12 -11.65 -14.21 -13.25
C THR A 12 -12.54 -15.13 -12.41
N LEU A 13 -12.20 -15.33 -11.13
CA LEU A 13 -13.01 -16.14 -10.20
C LEU A 13 -14.43 -15.58 -10.07
N GLU A 14 -14.57 -14.26 -9.94
CA GLU A 14 -15.88 -13.59 -9.81
C GLU A 14 -16.74 -13.66 -11.08
N THR A 15 -16.12 -13.70 -12.25
CA THR A 15 -16.82 -13.72 -13.55
C THR A 15 -17.35 -15.12 -13.88
N TYR A 16 -16.56 -16.16 -13.61
CA TYR A 16 -16.85 -17.52 -14.09
C TYR A 16 -17.40 -18.47 -13.03
N ILE A 17 -17.19 -18.21 -11.74
CA ILE A 17 -17.64 -19.11 -10.67
C ILE A 17 -18.96 -18.59 -10.08
N PRO A 18 -19.99 -19.44 -9.95
CA PRO A 18 -21.25 -19.04 -9.34
C PRO A 18 -21.05 -18.61 -7.87
N LYS A 19 -21.84 -17.63 -7.43
CA LYS A 19 -21.72 -17.03 -6.08
C LYS A 19 -21.83 -18.04 -4.93
N SER A 20 -22.56 -19.14 -5.14
CA SER A 20 -22.71 -20.23 -4.17
C SER A 20 -21.38 -20.94 -3.86
N GLU A 21 -20.51 -21.09 -4.86
CA GLU A 21 -19.24 -21.80 -4.74
C GLU A 21 -18.06 -20.84 -4.61
N LEU A 22 -18.19 -19.61 -5.12
CA LEU A 22 -17.14 -18.60 -5.09
C LEU A 22 -16.61 -18.35 -3.66
N LYS A 23 -17.50 -18.34 -2.67
CA LYS A 23 -17.11 -18.16 -1.27
C LYS A 23 -16.20 -19.28 -0.78
N GLU A 24 -16.51 -20.52 -1.15
CA GLU A 24 -15.75 -21.69 -0.76
C GLU A 24 -14.41 -21.77 -1.50
N VAL A 25 -14.39 -21.41 -2.78
CA VAL A 25 -13.16 -21.30 -3.57
C VAL A 25 -12.24 -20.22 -2.99
N LYS A 26 -12.76 -19.03 -2.69
CA LYS A 26 -11.99 -17.97 -2.04
C LYS A 26 -11.49 -18.41 -0.66
N ARG A 27 -12.30 -19.15 0.11
CA ARG A 27 -11.93 -19.71 1.41
C ARG A 27 -10.73 -20.66 1.32
N LEU A 28 -10.69 -21.50 0.29
CA LEU A 28 -9.60 -22.45 0.08
C LEU A 28 -8.32 -21.78 -0.42
N LEU A 29 -8.42 -20.79 -1.32
CA LEU A 29 -7.26 -20.11 -1.91
C LEU A 29 -6.65 -19.05 -1.00
N PHE A 30 -7.49 -18.19 -0.41
CA PHE A 30 -7.06 -17.01 0.34
C PHE A 30 -7.23 -17.16 1.86
N GLY A 31 -7.98 -18.18 2.32
CA GLY A 31 -8.28 -18.38 3.73
C GLY A 31 -9.50 -17.59 4.19
N LYS A 32 -9.39 -16.88 5.30
CA LYS A 32 -10.52 -16.10 5.85
C LYS A 32 -10.81 -14.89 4.95
N GLU A 33 -12.09 -14.66 4.65
CA GLU A 33 -12.54 -13.48 3.92
C GLU A 33 -12.13 -12.20 4.65
N THR A 34 -11.48 -11.30 3.91
CA THR A 34 -11.01 -10.01 4.41
C THR A 34 -12.08 -8.95 4.20
N ALA A 35 -12.31 -8.13 5.23
CA ALA A 35 -13.26 -7.03 5.11
C ALA A 35 -12.64 -5.92 4.25
N ILE A 36 -13.44 -5.36 3.36
CA ILE A 36 -13.04 -4.23 2.51
C ILE A 36 -13.09 -2.96 3.35
N LEU A 37 -12.04 -2.16 3.30
CA LEU A 37 -11.94 -0.91 4.04
C LEU A 37 -12.53 0.24 3.23
N ASP A 38 -13.41 1.03 3.85
CA ASP A 38 -13.90 2.27 3.25
C ASP A 38 -12.78 3.30 3.17
N LEU A 39 -12.42 3.67 1.94
CA LEU A 39 -11.36 4.63 1.65
C LEU A 39 -11.93 6.04 1.46
N PRO A 40 -11.19 7.09 1.88
CA PRO A 40 -11.67 8.46 1.73
C PRO A 40 -11.78 8.84 0.25
N ALA A 41 -12.87 9.54 -0.11
CA ALA A 41 -13.15 9.94 -1.50
C ALA A 41 -11.99 10.71 -2.15
N GLY A 42 -11.31 11.58 -1.39
CA GLY A 42 -10.14 12.31 -1.89
C GLY A 42 -8.99 11.40 -2.34
N ALA A 43 -8.78 10.26 -1.66
CA ALA A 43 -7.75 9.30 -2.07
C ALA A 43 -8.17 8.50 -3.30
N LEU A 44 -9.46 8.17 -3.45
CA LEU A 44 -10.00 7.52 -4.64
C LEU A 44 -9.89 8.42 -5.88
N GLU A 45 -10.16 9.71 -5.72
CA GLU A 45 -9.99 10.70 -6.79
C GLU A 45 -8.52 10.88 -7.17
N ALA A 46 -7.62 10.95 -6.19
CA ALA A 46 -6.19 10.99 -6.44
C ALA A 46 -5.69 9.74 -7.18
N ALA A 47 -6.21 8.56 -6.82
CA ALA A 47 -5.91 7.31 -7.50
C ALA A 47 -6.42 7.29 -8.95
N ARG A 48 -7.62 7.83 -9.19
CA ARG A 48 -8.18 7.96 -10.54
C ARG A 48 -7.38 8.92 -11.41
N GLN A 49 -7.01 10.08 -10.88
CA GLN A 49 -6.19 11.07 -11.60
C GLN A 49 -4.78 10.57 -11.85
N GLY A 50 -4.22 9.84 -10.88
CA GLY A 50 -2.91 9.23 -10.96
C GLY A 50 -2.89 7.92 -11.73
N ASP A 51 -4.01 7.41 -12.25
CA ASP A 51 -4.08 6.13 -12.97
C ASP A 51 -3.40 4.97 -12.19
N PHE A 52 -3.82 4.74 -10.96
CA PHE A 52 -3.40 3.57 -10.19
C PHE A 52 -4.55 2.94 -9.40
N GLU A 53 -4.49 1.62 -9.21
CA GLU A 53 -5.48 0.90 -8.42
C GLU A 53 -5.24 1.14 -6.92
N LEU A 54 -6.30 1.54 -6.20
CA LEU A 54 -6.29 1.71 -4.75
C LEU A 54 -7.31 0.77 -4.13
N LYS A 55 -6.83 -0.18 -3.31
CA LYS A 55 -7.64 -1.14 -2.58
C LYS A 55 -7.27 -1.12 -1.09
N GLY A 56 -8.27 -1.28 -0.22
CA GLY A 56 -8.08 -1.33 1.21
C GLY A 56 -8.74 -2.58 1.80
N PHE A 57 -8.01 -3.29 2.65
CA PHE A 57 -8.52 -4.47 3.35
C PHE A 57 -8.18 -4.36 4.84
N SER A 58 -9.05 -4.92 5.69
CA SER A 58 -8.83 -4.99 7.13
C SER A 58 -8.67 -6.43 7.59
N PHE A 59 -7.74 -6.59 8.53
CA PHE A 59 -7.52 -7.83 9.26
C PHE A 59 -7.80 -7.54 10.73
N GLU A 60 -8.75 -8.27 11.29
CA GLU A 60 -9.14 -8.14 12.69
C GLU A 60 -8.59 -9.31 13.51
N ALA A 61 -8.12 -8.98 14.71
CA ALA A 61 -7.75 -9.94 15.73
C ALA A 61 -8.82 -9.98 16.82
N ALA A 62 -8.88 -11.09 17.56
CA ALA A 62 -9.76 -11.21 18.70
C ALA A 62 -9.39 -10.18 19.78
N GLU A 63 -10.39 -9.67 20.51
CA GLU A 63 -10.14 -8.76 21.62
C GLU A 63 -9.39 -9.48 22.74
N GLU A 64 -8.26 -8.90 23.17
CA GLU A 64 -7.49 -9.39 24.30
C GLU A 64 -7.92 -8.64 25.56
N GLN A 65 -8.08 -9.36 26.69
CA GLN A 65 -8.56 -8.76 27.94
C GLN A 65 -7.59 -7.73 28.54
N LEU A 66 -6.28 -7.94 28.38
CA LEU A 66 -5.24 -7.16 29.03
C LEU A 66 -4.52 -6.19 28.08
N ARG A 67 -4.67 -6.36 26.76
CA ARG A 67 -3.95 -5.58 25.76
C ARG A 67 -4.93 -4.77 24.93
N LEU A 68 -4.68 -3.47 24.87
CA LEU A 68 -5.41 -2.58 23.97
C LEU A 68 -5.13 -2.93 22.49
N PRO A 69 -6.14 -2.82 21.61
CA PRO A 69 -5.95 -3.07 20.18
C PRO A 69 -4.86 -2.18 19.57
N ARG A 70 -3.89 -2.78 18.88
CA ARG A 70 -2.84 -2.06 18.14
C ARG A 70 -3.20 -2.03 16.66
N ARG A 71 -4.00 -1.03 16.28
CA ARG A 71 -4.42 -0.84 14.89
C ARG A 71 -3.35 -0.07 14.13
N ILE A 72 -2.82 -0.66 13.06
CA ILE A 72 -1.87 -0.02 12.14
C ILE A 72 -2.40 -0.14 10.71
N ARG A 73 -2.18 0.91 9.91
CA ARG A 73 -2.44 0.91 8.47
C ARG A 73 -1.13 0.80 7.73
N VAL A 74 -1.01 -0.20 6.85
CA VAL A 74 0.17 -0.44 6.03
C VAL A 74 -0.19 -0.20 4.56
N GLY A 75 0.63 0.58 3.86
CA GLY A 75 0.50 0.85 2.43
C GLY A 75 1.56 0.09 1.66
N LEU A 76 1.13 -0.70 0.68
CA LEU A 76 2.01 -1.43 -0.22
C LEU A 76 1.94 -0.78 -1.59
N ILE A 77 3.08 -0.31 -2.09
CA ILE A 77 3.16 0.41 -3.37
C ILE A 77 3.82 -0.49 -4.41
N GLN A 78 3.04 -0.85 -5.43
CA GLN A 78 3.50 -1.48 -6.65
C GLN A 78 3.44 -0.48 -7.79
N HIS A 79 4.53 -0.34 -8.53
CA HIS A 79 4.63 0.55 -9.68
C HIS A 79 5.44 -0.13 -10.80
N HIS A 80 5.32 0.40 -12.02
CA HIS A 80 6.08 -0.02 -13.19
C HIS A 80 7.09 1.07 -13.58
N ILE A 81 8.00 0.74 -14.49
CA ILE A 81 9.00 1.67 -15.01
C ILE A 81 8.30 2.71 -15.89
N VAL A 82 8.46 4.00 -15.57
CA VAL A 82 7.74 5.10 -16.24
C VAL A 82 8.36 5.49 -17.59
N LEU A 83 9.69 5.54 -17.67
CA LEU A 83 10.42 5.93 -18.87
C LEU A 83 11.07 4.73 -19.56
N PRO A 84 11.32 4.80 -20.88
CA PRO A 84 12.07 3.77 -21.59
C PRO A 84 13.42 3.50 -20.93
N THR A 85 13.88 2.26 -21.05
CA THR A 85 15.07 1.78 -20.34
C THR A 85 16.37 2.39 -20.86
N GLU A 86 16.31 3.05 -22.00
CA GLU A 86 17.39 3.76 -22.69
C GLU A 86 17.50 5.23 -22.26
N ALA A 87 16.50 5.75 -21.54
CA ALA A 87 16.50 7.13 -21.06
C ALA A 87 17.64 7.36 -20.04
N PRO A 88 18.12 8.60 -19.87
CA PRO A 88 19.13 8.92 -18.87
C PRO A 88 18.73 8.46 -17.46
N VAL A 89 19.66 7.82 -16.74
CA VAL A 89 19.39 7.23 -15.41
C VAL A 89 18.79 8.22 -14.42
N LEU A 90 19.27 9.47 -14.43
CA LEU A 90 18.75 10.52 -13.56
C LEU A 90 17.27 10.84 -13.85
N GLU A 91 16.89 10.86 -15.13
CA GLU A 91 15.50 11.09 -15.54
C GLU A 91 14.61 9.92 -15.15
N GLN A 92 15.10 8.68 -15.30
CA GLN A 92 14.39 7.49 -14.84
C GLN A 92 14.14 7.53 -13.33
N ILE A 93 15.16 7.87 -12.53
CA ILE A 93 15.03 8.00 -11.07
C ILE A 93 13.99 9.07 -10.72
N ASN A 94 14.07 10.25 -11.34
CA ASN A 94 13.15 11.35 -11.06
C ASN A 94 11.71 11.00 -11.46
N ALA A 95 11.50 10.35 -12.62
CA ALA A 95 10.19 9.90 -13.05
C ALA A 95 9.57 8.88 -12.07
N MET A 96 10.39 7.96 -11.56
CA MET A 96 9.98 6.96 -10.58
C MET A 96 9.66 7.59 -9.22
N HIS A 97 10.48 8.53 -8.77
CA HIS A 97 10.24 9.29 -7.55
C HIS A 97 8.94 10.10 -7.61
N ASN A 98 8.70 10.78 -8.73
CA ASN A 98 7.45 11.52 -8.94
C ASN A 98 6.24 10.58 -8.93
N ARG A 99 6.35 9.41 -9.58
CA ARG A 99 5.29 8.40 -9.60
C ARG A 99 4.96 7.89 -8.21
N VAL A 100 5.97 7.53 -7.43
CA VAL A 100 5.77 7.08 -6.04
C VAL A 100 5.25 8.21 -5.17
N GLY A 101 5.71 9.44 -5.34
CA GLY A 101 5.25 10.60 -4.58
C GLY A 101 3.73 10.76 -4.64
N GLN A 102 3.14 10.66 -5.84
CA GLN A 102 1.69 10.71 -6.03
C GLN A 102 0.95 9.58 -5.26
N ILE A 103 1.48 8.35 -5.31
CA ILE A 103 0.87 7.21 -4.62
C ILE A 103 1.00 7.36 -3.09
N VAL A 104 2.13 7.87 -2.63
CA VAL A 104 2.38 8.16 -1.21
C VAL A 104 1.42 9.23 -0.70
N GLU A 105 1.14 10.27 -1.47
CA GLU A 105 0.15 11.29 -1.10
C GLU A 105 -1.25 10.68 -0.90
N ALA A 106 -1.69 9.80 -1.81
CA ALA A 106 -2.95 9.07 -1.64
C ALA A 106 -2.92 8.15 -0.41
N ALA A 107 -1.80 7.46 -0.16
CA ALA A 107 -1.62 6.63 1.04
C ALA A 107 -1.68 7.47 2.34
N ALA A 108 -1.15 8.70 2.31
CA ALA A 108 -1.22 9.63 3.42
C ALA A 108 -2.67 10.06 3.72
N MET A 109 -3.46 10.32 2.67
CA MET A 109 -4.90 10.61 2.82
C MET A 109 -5.65 9.43 3.46
N CYS A 110 -5.25 8.20 3.16
CA CYS A 110 -5.76 6.98 3.78
C CYS A 110 -5.27 6.74 5.22
N GLY A 111 -4.43 7.60 5.79
CA GLY A 111 -3.93 7.48 7.17
C GLY A 111 -2.97 6.31 7.37
N VAL A 112 -2.20 5.95 6.33
CA VAL A 112 -1.19 4.89 6.40
C VAL A 112 -0.05 5.28 7.36
N ASN A 113 0.35 4.35 8.22
CA ASN A 113 1.44 4.51 9.18
C ASN A 113 2.79 4.03 8.62
N ILE A 114 2.76 2.93 7.86
CA ILE A 114 3.96 2.28 7.32
C ILE A 114 3.77 2.12 5.81
N ILE A 115 4.72 2.61 5.02
CA ILE A 115 4.72 2.42 3.57
C ILE A 115 5.89 1.51 3.19
N CYS A 116 5.61 0.53 2.34
CA CYS A 116 6.63 -0.28 1.68
C CYS A 116 6.51 -0.12 0.17
N GLN A 117 7.64 0.04 -0.51
CA GLN A 117 7.72 0.21 -1.96
C GLN A 117 8.47 -0.96 -2.57
N SER A 118 8.11 -1.34 -3.80
CA SER A 118 8.85 -2.37 -4.53
C SER A 118 10.29 -1.94 -4.84
N PHE A 119 11.21 -2.90 -4.84
CA PHE A 119 12.65 -2.72 -5.03
C PHE A 119 13.07 -2.14 -6.40
N LYS A 120 12.12 -1.81 -7.30
CA LYS A 120 12.37 -1.36 -8.67
C LYS A 120 12.86 0.09 -8.81
N MET A 121 13.09 0.80 -7.70
CA MET A 121 13.48 2.22 -7.71
C MET A 121 14.89 2.50 -8.28
N GLN A 122 15.83 1.55 -8.20
CA GLN A 122 17.25 1.87 -8.40
C GLN A 122 17.90 1.24 -9.63
N ASN A 123 17.43 0.09 -10.08
CA ASN A 123 18.02 -0.60 -11.22
C ASN A 123 16.92 -1.24 -12.03
N ASN A 124 16.89 -0.92 -13.33
CA ASN A 124 16.15 -1.71 -14.29
C ASN A 124 16.64 -3.16 -14.16
N TRP A 125 15.73 -4.13 -14.05
CA TRP A 125 16.04 -5.54 -13.82
C TRP A 125 16.62 -6.19 -15.10
N VAL A 126 17.75 -5.68 -15.60
CA VAL A 126 18.52 -6.29 -16.67
C VAL A 126 19.46 -7.33 -16.04
N TYR A 127 18.89 -8.40 -15.51
CA TYR A 127 19.66 -9.58 -15.09
C TYR A 127 20.05 -10.49 -16.27
N PHE A 128 19.65 -10.15 -17.50
CA PHE A 128 20.21 -10.73 -18.73
C PHE A 128 21.44 -9.92 -19.16
N ARG A 129 22.59 -10.30 -18.63
CA ARG A 129 23.87 -9.63 -18.85
C ARG A 129 24.46 -10.01 -20.21
N HIS A 130 24.28 -9.18 -21.24
CA HIS A 130 25.19 -9.19 -22.39
C HIS A 130 26.53 -8.56 -21.94
N PRO A 131 27.71 -9.06 -22.37
CA PRO A 131 29.01 -8.59 -21.86
C PRO A 131 29.36 -7.12 -22.12
N SER A 132 28.52 -6.38 -22.85
CA SER A 132 28.86 -5.08 -23.43
C SER A 132 28.39 -3.86 -22.62
N PHE A 133 27.64 -4.04 -21.53
CA PHE A 133 27.11 -2.92 -20.74
C PHE A 133 27.89 -2.73 -19.43
N SER A 134 28.85 -1.78 -19.41
CA SER A 134 29.64 -1.44 -18.21
C SER A 134 29.06 -0.30 -17.36
N HIS A 135 27.96 0.34 -17.79
CA HIS A 135 27.48 1.59 -17.18
C HIS A 135 26.67 1.42 -15.88
N ALA A 136 26.15 0.24 -15.57
CA ALA A 136 25.29 0.04 -14.40
C ALA A 136 26.06 0.09 -13.06
N CYS A 137 27.37 -0.18 -13.05
CA CYS A 137 28.15 -0.28 -11.82
C CYS A 137 28.51 1.09 -11.20
N CYS A 138 28.50 2.17 -12.00
CA CYS A 138 28.86 3.52 -11.52
C CYS A 138 27.73 4.23 -10.75
N SER A 139 26.53 3.65 -10.69
CA SER A 139 25.31 4.33 -10.24
C SER A 139 24.90 4.02 -8.80
N CYS A 140 25.70 3.29 -8.03
CA CYS A 140 25.42 2.96 -6.63
C CYS A 140 26.12 3.93 -5.67
N PRO A 141 25.50 5.07 -5.29
CA PRO A 141 25.98 5.83 -4.15
C PRO A 141 25.90 4.96 -2.88
N PRO A 142 26.72 5.23 -1.84
CA PRO A 142 26.54 4.61 -0.54
C PRO A 142 25.09 4.80 -0.07
N VAL A 143 24.51 3.77 0.57
CA VAL A 143 23.09 3.70 0.95
C VAL A 143 22.59 4.99 1.61
N LEU A 144 23.43 5.59 2.46
CA LEU A 144 23.17 6.80 3.23
C LEU A 144 23.08 8.11 2.40
N LEU A 145 23.60 8.12 1.17
CA LEU A 145 23.52 9.27 0.24
C LEU A 145 22.70 8.96 -1.01
N SER A 146 21.94 7.86 -1.03
CA SER A 146 21.12 7.54 -2.19
C SER A 146 19.94 8.53 -2.34
N PRO A 147 19.64 9.00 -3.56
CA PRO A 147 18.45 9.82 -3.82
C PRO A 147 17.15 9.18 -3.32
N SER A 148 17.08 7.84 -3.33
CA SER A 148 15.94 7.08 -2.83
C SER A 148 15.79 7.18 -1.31
N LEU A 149 16.89 7.19 -0.54
CA LEU A 149 16.82 7.40 0.91
C LEU A 149 16.41 8.84 1.24
N SER A 150 16.86 9.81 0.44
CA SER A 150 16.41 11.21 0.56
C SER A 150 14.91 11.34 0.31
N LEU A 151 14.37 10.68 -0.73
CA LEU A 151 12.94 10.63 -0.97
C LEU A 151 12.20 9.96 0.20
N ALA A 152 12.69 8.82 0.69
CA ALA A 152 12.08 8.13 1.83
C ALA A 152 12.06 9.01 3.09
N ALA A 153 13.11 9.77 3.36
CA ALA A 153 13.18 10.71 4.47
C ALA A 153 12.20 11.88 4.28
N SER A 154 12.14 12.46 3.07
CA SER A 154 11.20 13.55 2.74
C SER A 154 9.74 13.11 2.87
N VAL A 155 9.43 11.90 2.39
CA VAL A 155 8.12 11.27 2.54
C VAL A 155 7.79 11.03 4.01
N SER A 156 8.75 10.51 4.79
CA SER A 156 8.55 10.26 6.23
C SER A 156 8.24 11.55 6.99
N HIS A 157 8.96 12.64 6.70
CA HIS A 157 8.71 13.93 7.32
C HIS A 157 7.35 14.52 6.94
N SER A 158 6.95 14.37 5.67
CA SER A 158 5.64 14.81 5.17
C SER A 158 4.49 14.00 5.78
N LEU A 159 4.66 12.69 5.91
CA LEU A 159 3.71 11.80 6.57
C LEU A 159 3.56 12.13 8.06
N GLU A 160 4.65 12.46 8.76
CA GLU A 160 4.55 12.92 10.15
C GLU A 160 3.69 14.18 10.29
N HIS A 161 3.84 15.15 9.40
CA HIS A 161 3.02 16.36 9.41
C HIS A 161 1.54 16.06 9.13
N VAL A 162 1.26 15.15 8.19
CA VAL A 162 -0.13 14.73 7.87
C VAL A 162 -0.73 13.93 9.03
N LEU A 163 0.00 12.98 9.63
CA LEU A 163 -0.44 12.20 10.77
C LEU A 163 -0.67 13.07 12.00
N LYS A 164 0.23 14.02 12.31
CA LYS A 164 0.05 15.01 13.39
C LYS A 164 -1.21 15.87 13.17
N ARG A 165 -1.50 16.26 11.92
CA ARG A 165 -2.74 16.98 11.56
C ARG A 165 -3.99 16.12 11.66
N GLN A 166 -3.93 14.83 11.35
CA GLN A 166 -5.06 13.91 11.52
C GLN A 166 -5.33 13.62 13.00
N HIS A 167 -4.28 13.44 13.81
CA HIS A 167 -4.40 13.28 15.26
C HIS A 167 -5.02 14.52 15.93
N ALA A 168 -4.69 15.72 15.43
CA ALA A 168 -5.29 16.98 15.90
C ALA A 168 -6.77 17.16 15.47
N ARG A 169 -7.21 16.54 14.37
CA ARG A 169 -8.61 16.60 13.89
C ARG A 169 -9.53 15.57 14.56
N ASN A 170 -8.99 14.47 15.08
CA ASN A 170 -9.75 13.46 15.82
C ASN A 170 -9.23 13.31 17.27
N PRO A 171 -9.44 14.30 18.15
CA PRO A 171 -9.00 14.20 19.54
C PRO A 171 -9.85 13.24 20.40
N CYS A 172 -10.90 12.62 19.86
CA CYS A 172 -11.81 11.75 20.61
C CYS A 172 -12.37 10.61 19.74
N GLU A 173 -11.73 9.44 19.81
CA GLU A 173 -12.44 8.17 19.69
C GLU A 173 -11.93 7.15 20.73
N THR A 174 -11.58 7.64 21.91
CA THR A 174 -11.63 6.88 23.17
C THR A 174 -13.04 6.98 23.72
N LYS A 175 -14.03 6.39 23.04
CA LYS A 175 -15.26 5.98 23.73
C LYS A 175 -14.92 4.77 24.59
N THR A 176 -14.35 5.04 25.74
CA THR A 176 -14.46 4.18 26.91
C THR A 176 -15.95 3.90 27.08
N LYS A 177 -16.42 2.70 26.73
CA LYS A 177 -17.67 2.20 27.30
C LYS A 177 -17.43 2.15 28.79
N ARG A 178 -17.88 3.17 29.51
CA ARG A 178 -18.24 3.04 30.93
C ARG A 178 -19.22 1.88 30.97
N ILE A 179 -18.76 0.76 31.50
CA ILE A 179 -19.64 -0.29 31.96
C ILE A 179 -20.28 0.32 33.21
N ASP A 180 -21.50 0.83 33.08
CA ASP A 180 -22.30 1.21 34.23
C ASP A 180 -22.57 -0.07 35.04
N ALA A 181 -21.84 -0.22 36.14
CA ALA A 181 -22.06 -1.26 37.13
C ALA A 181 -23.30 -0.90 37.96
N SER A 182 -24.49 -1.12 37.41
CA SER A 182 -25.74 -1.10 38.19
C SER A 182 -26.86 -1.83 37.43
N GLY A 183 -27.09 -3.09 37.78
CA GLY A 183 -28.34 -3.78 37.47
C GLY A 183 -28.15 -5.18 36.89
N LEU A 184 -28.30 -6.18 37.76
CA LEU A 184 -28.67 -7.59 37.57
C LEU A 184 -28.25 -8.26 38.88
N VAL A 185 -28.96 -8.13 40.01
CA VAL A 185 -30.29 -8.66 40.33
C VAL A 185 -30.54 -10.03 39.71
N SER A 186 -30.41 -11.03 40.60
CA SER A 186 -31.04 -12.36 40.67
C SER A 186 -31.94 -12.80 39.51
N ILE A 187 -31.61 -13.94 38.90
CA ILE A 187 -32.15 -15.30 39.15
C ILE A 187 -31.20 -16.29 38.46
#